data_AF-X1ADC5-F1
#
_entry.id   AF-X1ADC5-F1
#
_cell.length_a   1.000
_cell.length_b   1.000
_cell.length_c   1.000
_cell.angle_alpha   90.00
_cell.angle_beta   90.00
_cell.angle_gamma   90.00
#
_symmetry.space_group_name_H-M   'P 1'
#
loop_
_entity.id
_entity.type
_entity.pdbx_description
1 polymer ?
#
loop_
_entity_poly.entity_id
_entity_poly.type
_entity_poly.pdbx_seq_one_letter_code
_entity_poly.pdbx_strand_id
1 'polypeptide(L)'
;MPQTRVVHLRKEPYDTRIDRQTMFGNPFRIGPDGNRMEVINKYNQWLRGEAFICFKQERKTLILQNLHHLKGKTLGCWCKPKPCHGDVLVKLIGE
;
A
#
# COMPACT_ATOMS: atom_id res chain seq x y z
N MET A 1 4.27 -12.66 -17.11
CA MET A 1 3.06 -12.07 -16.49
C MET A 1 3.28 -10.56 -16.37
N PRO A 2 2.25 -9.72 -16.55
CA PRO A 2 2.40 -8.28 -16.36
C PRO A 2 2.86 -7.98 -14.93
N GLN A 3 3.76 -7.00 -14.78
CA GLN A 3 4.29 -6.58 -13.48
C GLN A 3 3.32 -5.58 -12.83
N THR A 4 2.95 -5.82 -11.58
CA THR A 4 2.16 -4.85 -10.80
C THR A 4 2.95 -3.56 -10.61
N ARG A 5 2.34 -2.41 -10.86
CA ARG A 5 2.98 -1.09 -10.70
C ARG A 5 2.02 -0.08 -10.10
N VAL A 6 2.56 1.02 -9.57
CA VAL A 6 1.76 2.11 -8.99
C VAL A 6 1.90 3.37 -9.84
N VAL A 7 0.77 4.00 -10.15
CA VAL A 7 0.69 5.23 -10.94
C VAL A 7 -0.06 6.34 -10.20
N HIS A 8 0.07 7.58 -10.67
CA HIS A 8 -0.75 8.67 -10.15
C HIS A 8 -2.17 8.58 -10.71
N LEU A 9 -3.17 8.44 -9.84
CA LEU A 9 -4.52 8.06 -10.27
C LEU A 9 -5.23 9.06 -11.20
N ARG A 10 -4.85 10.35 -11.20
CA ARG A 10 -5.40 11.34 -12.17
C ARG A 10 -4.58 11.53 -13.44
N LYS A 11 -3.38 10.95 -13.51
CA LYS A 11 -2.44 11.19 -14.62
C LYS A 11 -2.36 10.01 -15.57
N GLU A 12 -2.63 8.81 -15.07
CA GLU A 12 -2.50 7.56 -15.83
C GLU A 12 -3.69 6.65 -15.54
N PRO A 13 -4.09 5.80 -16.52
CA PRO A 13 -5.10 4.78 -16.30
C PRO A 13 -4.62 3.76 -15.26
N TYR A 14 -5.56 3.24 -14.46
CA TYR A 14 -5.29 2.26 -13.42
C TYR A 14 -6.45 1.26 -13.31
N ASP A 15 -6.15 0.06 -12.84
CA ASP A 15 -7.13 -1.03 -12.66
C ASP A 15 -7.70 -1.06 -11.24
N THR A 16 -6.91 -0.68 -10.24
CA THR A 16 -7.33 -0.76 -8.83
C THR A 16 -6.86 0.44 -8.03
N ARG A 17 -7.80 1.14 -7.38
CA ARG A 17 -7.49 2.27 -6.49
C ARG A 17 -7.04 1.77 -5.13
N ILE A 18 -5.89 2.26 -4.66
CA ILE A 18 -5.26 1.84 -3.40
C ILE A 18 -5.07 2.99 -2.41
N ASP A 19 -5.79 4.09 -2.55
CA ASP A 19 -5.64 5.21 -1.65
C ASP A 19 -6.16 4.92 -0.23
N ARG A 20 -6.04 5.90 0.67
CA ARG A 20 -6.40 5.75 2.08
C ARG A 20 -7.86 5.33 2.30
N GLN A 21 -8.76 5.65 1.37
CA GLN A 21 -10.19 5.34 1.49
C GLN A 21 -10.50 3.90 1.10
N THR A 22 -9.56 3.17 0.50
CA THR A 22 -9.75 1.76 0.15
C THR A 22 -9.13 0.82 1.17
N MET A 23 -9.45 -0.47 1.08
CA MET A 23 -8.90 -1.51 1.97
C MET A 23 -7.36 -1.50 2.01
N PHE A 24 -6.72 -1.25 0.86
CA PHE A 24 -5.27 -1.22 0.67
C PHE A 24 -4.60 0.09 1.11
N GLY A 25 -5.36 1.04 1.65
CA GLY A 25 -4.83 2.30 2.15
C GLY A 25 -3.89 2.13 3.34
N ASN A 26 -2.82 2.92 3.38
CA ASN A 26 -1.94 3.01 4.55
C ASN A 26 -2.69 3.64 5.74
N PRO A 27 -2.82 2.98 6.91
CA PRO A 27 -3.43 3.55 8.10
C PRO A 27 -2.61 4.69 8.74
N PHE A 28 -1.28 4.70 8.62
CA PHE A 28 -0.39 5.72 9.20
C PHE A 28 -0.40 7.01 8.36
N ARG A 29 -0.58 8.17 8.99
CA ARG A 29 -0.77 9.50 8.38
C ARG A 29 0.50 10.35 8.45
N ILE A 30 0.84 10.98 7.33
CA ILE A 30 1.90 12.00 7.30
C ILE A 30 1.52 13.15 8.25
N GLY A 31 2.46 13.58 9.08
CA GLY A 31 2.25 14.54 10.17
C GLY A 31 2.10 13.79 11.50
N PRO A 32 0.88 13.32 11.87
CA PRO A 32 0.65 12.68 13.16
C PRO A 32 1.50 11.43 13.42
N ASP A 33 1.74 10.62 12.39
CA ASP A 33 2.49 9.37 12.51
C ASP A 33 3.91 9.47 11.95
N GLY A 34 4.35 10.67 11.55
CA GLY A 34 5.70 10.92 11.01
C GLY A 34 5.72 11.46 9.59
N ASN A 35 6.90 11.52 8.99
CA ASN A 35 7.11 11.96 7.62
C ASN A 35 6.74 10.86 6.59
N ARG A 36 6.79 11.18 5.29
CA ARG A 36 6.41 10.27 4.20
C ARG A 36 7.14 8.91 4.27
N MET A 37 8.45 8.93 4.48
CA MET A 37 9.25 7.70 4.52
C MET A 37 8.95 6.89 5.77
N GLU A 38 8.80 7.56 6.92
CA GLU A 38 8.45 6.92 8.19
C GLU A 38 7.11 6.20 8.11
N VAL A 39 6.06 6.83 7.60
CA VAL A 39 4.74 6.20 7.52
C VAL A 39 4.68 5.08 6.48
N ILE A 40 5.49 5.13 5.42
CA ILE A 40 5.64 4.02 4.47
C ILE A 40 6.39 2.86 5.14
N ASN A 41 7.45 3.15 5.90
CA ASN A 41 8.19 2.13 6.62
C ASN A 41 7.34 1.46 7.71
N LYS A 42 6.59 2.25 8.51
CA LYS A 42 5.61 1.73 9.48
C LYS A 42 4.59 0.82 8.81
N TYR A 43 4.11 1.19 7.63
CA TYR A 43 3.20 0.36 6.84
C TYR A 43 3.82 -0.99 6.43
N ASN A 44 5.07 -0.98 5.95
CA ASN A 44 5.81 -2.20 5.62
C ASN A 44 6.00 -3.10 6.85
N GLN A 45 6.50 -2.57 7.96
CA GLN A 45 6.72 -3.32 9.19
C GLN A 45 5.41 -3.89 9.74
N TRP A 46 4.32 -3.10 9.68
CA TRP A 46 2.99 -3.53 10.10
C TRP A 46 2.48 -4.71 9.28
N LEU A 47 2.54 -4.63 7.95
CA LEU A 47 2.12 -5.73 7.07
C LEU A 47 2.96 -6.99 7.27
N ARG A 48 4.28 -6.85 7.47
CA ARG A 48 5.19 -7.97 7.76
C ARG A 48 5.05 -8.57 9.15
N GLY A 49 4.42 -7.85 10.08
CA GLY A 49 4.31 -8.28 11.47
C GLY A 49 5.58 -8.09 12.30
N GLU A 50 6.49 -7.25 11.82
CA GLU A 50 7.71 -6.86 12.54
C GLU A 50 7.40 -5.83 13.64
N ALA A 51 6.39 -4.98 13.42
CA ALA A 51 5.93 -3.97 14.37
C ALA A 51 4.42 -3.78 14.30
N PHE A 52 3.85 -3.07 15.29
CA PHE A 52 2.42 -2.72 15.35
C PHE A 52 1.49 -3.94 15.26
N ILE A 53 1.90 -5.07 15.85
CA ILE A 53 1.24 -6.38 15.69
C ILE A 53 -0.24 -6.33 16.06
N CYS A 54 -0.61 -5.64 17.14
CA CYS A 54 -2.01 -5.53 17.58
C CYS A 54 -2.77 -4.35 16.93
N PHE A 55 -2.13 -3.55 16.07
CA PHE A 55 -2.75 -2.37 15.47
C PHE A 55 -3.62 -2.77 14.27
N LYS A 56 -4.92 -2.45 14.31
CA LYS A 56 -5.86 -2.67 13.18
C LYS A 56 -5.76 -4.07 12.55
N GLN A 57 -5.66 -5.10 13.40
CA GLN A 57 -5.34 -6.46 12.97
C GLN A 57 -6.30 -7.01 11.90
N GLU A 58 -7.61 -6.74 12.03
CA GLU A 58 -8.60 -7.14 11.02
C GLU A 58 -8.28 -6.57 9.63
N ARG A 59 -7.90 -5.29 9.55
CA ARG A 59 -7.52 -4.65 8.29
C ARG A 59 -6.24 -5.26 7.73
N LYS A 60 -5.25 -5.54 8.58
CA LYS A 60 -4.01 -6.20 8.16
C LYS A 60 -4.31 -7.55 7.52
N THR A 61 -5.07 -8.39 8.22
CA THR A 61 -5.49 -9.71 7.72
C THR A 61 -6.22 -9.59 6.39
N LEU A 62 -7.16 -8.66 6.29
CA LEU A 62 -7.91 -8.42 5.06
C LEU A 62 -6.99 -8.01 3.89
N ILE A 63 -6.02 -7.14 4.12
CA ILE A 63 -5.05 -6.75 3.07
C ILE A 63 -4.25 -7.98 2.62
N LEU A 64 -3.65 -8.71 3.55
CA LEU A 64 -2.79 -9.85 3.26
C LEU A 64 -3.53 -10.96 2.49
N GLN A 65 -4.77 -11.28 2.88
CA GLN A 65 -5.62 -12.25 2.19
C GLN A 65 -5.95 -11.84 0.76
N ASN A 66 -5.98 -10.53 0.46
CA ASN A 66 -6.41 -9.98 -0.82
C ASN A 66 -5.24 -9.49 -1.71
N LEU A 67 -3.99 -9.66 -1.31
CA LEU A 67 -2.82 -9.22 -2.10
C LEU A 67 -2.79 -9.85 -3.50
N HIS A 68 -3.19 -11.13 -3.61
CA HIS A 68 -3.20 -11.86 -4.87
C HIS A 68 -4.09 -11.20 -5.95
N HIS A 69 -5.15 -10.49 -5.54
CA HIS A 69 -6.02 -9.74 -6.47
C HIS A 69 -5.35 -8.54 -7.13
N LEU A 70 -4.19 -8.10 -6.63
CA LEU A 70 -3.41 -6.99 -7.18
C LEU A 70 -2.33 -7.45 -8.16
N LYS A 71 -2.10 -8.76 -8.29
CA LYS A 71 -1.06 -9.31 -9.17
C LYS A 71 -1.37 -8.97 -10.63
N GLY A 72 -0.41 -8.34 -11.30
CA GLY A 72 -0.52 -7.90 -12.69
C GLY A 72 -1.37 -6.64 -12.93
N LYS A 73 -1.86 -5.98 -11.88
CA LYS A 73 -2.70 -4.77 -11.99
C LYS A 73 -1.88 -3.48 -11.89
N THR A 74 -2.40 -2.42 -12.50
CA THR A 74 -1.94 -1.04 -12.30
C THR A 74 -2.70 -0.43 -11.12
N LEU A 75 -1.96 -0.02 -10.09
CA LEU A 75 -2.50 0.49 -8.84
C LEU A 75 -2.53 2.03 -8.84
N GLY A 76 -3.70 2.62 -8.60
CA GLY A 76 -3.89 4.07 -8.56
C GLY A 76 -3.70 4.65 -7.16
N CYS A 77 -2.78 5.61 -7.00
CA CYS A 77 -2.61 6.38 -5.76
C CYS A 77 -2.37 7.87 -6.03
N TRP A 78 -2.56 8.72 -5.03
CA TRP A 78 -2.24 10.16 -5.10
C TRP A 78 -0.75 10.48 -4.92
N CYS A 79 0.04 9.55 -4.39
CA CYS A 79 1.40 9.84 -3.95
C CYS A 79 2.43 9.85 -5.08
N LYS A 80 2.23 9.06 -6.14
CA LYS A 80 3.19 9.00 -7.25
C LYS A 80 3.30 10.36 -7.96
N PRO A 81 4.49 10.78 -8.41
CA PRO A 81 5.73 10.01 -8.51
C PRO A 81 6.57 9.94 -7.22
N LYS A 82 6.16 10.60 -6.12
CA LYS A 82 6.87 10.51 -4.83
C LYS A 82 6.72 9.10 -4.24
N PRO A 83 7.56 8.69 -3.27
CA PRO A 83 7.42 7.42 -2.57
C PRO A 83 5.98 7.18 -2.10
N CYS A 84 5.47 5.98 -2.35
CA CYS A 84 4.08 5.62 -2.14
C CYS A 84 3.98 4.34 -1.31
N HIS A 85 2.94 4.20 -0.48
CA HIS A 85 2.68 2.94 0.23
C HIS A 85 2.36 1.79 -0.73
N GLY A 86 1.86 2.09 -1.93
CA GLY A 86 1.66 1.09 -2.97
C GLY A 86 2.95 0.38 -3.38
N ASP A 87 4.11 1.02 -3.23
CA ASP A 87 5.40 0.40 -3.51
C ASP A 87 5.67 -0.78 -2.57
N VAL A 88 5.19 -0.70 -1.33
CA VAL A 88 5.22 -1.82 -0.36
C VAL A 88 4.34 -2.97 -0.81
N LEU A 89 3.13 -2.67 -1.31
CA LEU A 89 2.22 -3.70 -1.82
C LEU A 89 2.82 -4.42 -3.03
N VAL A 90 3.40 -3.66 -3.97
CA VAL A 90 4.08 -4.23 -5.14
C VAL A 90 5.22 -5.16 -4.72
N LYS A 91 6.02 -4.74 -3.72
CA LYS A 91 7.10 -5.59 -3.18
C LYS A 91 6.56 -6.89 -2.58
N LEU A 92 5.52 -6.81 -1.74
CA LEU A 92 4.90 -7.99 -1.10
C LEU A 92 4.23 -8.95 -2.09
N ILE A 93 3.78 -8.49 -3.26
CA ILE A 93 3.20 -9.34 -4.31
C ILE A 93 4.27 -10.13 -5.08
N GLY A 94 5.49 -9.60 -5.14
CA GLY A 94 6.61 -10.20 -5.86
C GLY A 94 7.48 -11.14 -5.03
N GLU A 95 7.24 -11.18 -3.72
CA GLU A 95 7.83 -12.14 -2.78
C GLU A 95 7.02 -13.45 -2.77
#